data_AF-A0A3C0URC3-F1
#
_entry.id   AF-A0A3C0URC3-F1
#
_cell.length_a   1.000
_cell.length_b   1.000
_cell.length_c   1.000
_cell.angle_alpha   90.00
_cell.angle_beta   90.00
_cell.angle_gamma   90.00
#
_symmetry.space_group_name_H-M   'P 1'
#
loop_
_entity.id
_entity.type
_entity.pdbx_description
1 polymer ?
#
loop_
_entity_poly.entity_id
_entity_poly.type
_entity_poly.pdbx_seq_one_letter_code
_entity_poly.pdbx_strand_id
1 'polypeptide(L)'
;PTGATVSSAGLVSITNATAQGKSFDFVYLVNGCQDTVKVIVPTCVQPKGSLGDYVWKDTNDNGLQDETGTGVQGVILELYKNGVATGIKDTTDAQGKYLFVIADSASYQVKVLSGLPAGCVLSSKQNVGGDDSKDSDFNPTTGLSDVVTVNPYNPTKRDVLTVDAGLVTPCVKSTISSAAPVCSNDAQTYSFTFTVTNKLGIVKVNKGTLSGNNPYTVSGIPSGQNVIITDSLSAICKSDTIIAGVNCNCNPAMPQLLTPSLTACIGDTFPTLKATVVGLATVEWFSQQTGGTVLSTGLNYKPSGTVTANTVFYAQARSTDPTCPTAVSTSRVPATINAQSCIDTIDLALKKSINTKIARVGDVLTYTIKVWNEWNKNATGVEVTDSIATTVQFVSGSFVASRGSATISGNVIKWNIGNIAANGDTVTLRYQVRATQAGIHLNTAEISKTNEKDKDSTPGNGKGGEDDIDQQCFTVPFDLCPNQKLEVGVPATLTNVQWFKNGGTTAVATGNTVLFSEVGVYTFTATNQTCPANGCCPVIIEAGTNCCPVDICVPFTVKKKRK
;
A
#
# COMPACT_ATOMS: atom_id res chain seq x y z
N PRO A 1 -69.86 -88.57 -45.46
CA PRO A 1 -68.39 -88.40 -45.54
C PRO A 1 -67.69 -89.75 -45.37
N THR A 2 -66.48 -89.93 -45.91
CA THR A 2 -65.64 -91.10 -45.62
C THR A 2 -65.48 -91.21 -44.09
N GLY A 3 -65.97 -92.30 -43.48
CA GLY A 3 -65.96 -92.49 -42.01
C GLY A 3 -67.28 -92.16 -41.27
N ALA A 4 -68.37 -91.84 -41.97
CA ALA A 4 -69.69 -91.78 -41.34
C ALA A 4 -70.27 -93.19 -41.17
N THR A 5 -70.72 -93.53 -39.96
CA THR A 5 -71.37 -94.81 -39.67
C THR A 5 -72.79 -94.58 -39.16
N VAL A 6 -73.71 -95.45 -39.57
CA VAL A 6 -75.09 -95.49 -39.05
C VAL A 6 -75.24 -96.80 -38.27
N SER A 7 -75.58 -96.71 -36.99
CA SER A 7 -75.83 -97.90 -36.18
C SER A 7 -77.16 -98.55 -36.56
N SER A 8 -77.34 -99.83 -36.18
CA SER A 8 -78.62 -100.54 -36.36
C SER A 8 -79.79 -99.91 -35.59
N ALA A 9 -79.52 -99.03 -34.63
CA ALA A 9 -80.50 -98.23 -33.91
C ALA A 9 -80.78 -96.85 -34.55
N GLY A 10 -80.23 -96.59 -35.75
CA GLY A 10 -80.43 -95.33 -36.48
C GLY A 10 -79.54 -94.17 -36.03
N LEU A 11 -78.54 -94.42 -35.17
CA LEU A 11 -77.67 -93.37 -34.65
C LEU A 11 -76.56 -93.08 -35.66
N VAL A 12 -76.45 -91.84 -36.11
CA VAL A 12 -75.45 -91.41 -37.10
C VAL A 12 -74.27 -90.78 -36.37
N SER A 13 -73.06 -91.30 -36.58
CA SER A 13 -71.82 -90.75 -36.04
C SER A 13 -70.83 -90.42 -37.15
N ILE A 14 -70.14 -89.27 -37.00
CA ILE A 14 -68.97 -88.91 -37.81
C ILE A 14 -67.78 -88.83 -36.86
N THR A 15 -66.76 -89.64 -37.11
CA THR A 15 -65.44 -89.49 -36.48
C THR A 15 -64.51 -88.75 -37.45
N ASN A 16 -63.64 -87.86 -36.93
CA ASN A 16 -62.65 -87.07 -37.69
C ASN A 16 -63.19 -85.99 -38.67
N ALA A 17 -64.27 -85.28 -38.31
CA ALA A 17 -64.67 -84.09 -39.06
C ALA A 17 -63.66 -82.93 -38.88
N THR A 18 -62.64 -82.85 -39.72
CA THR A 18 -61.55 -81.85 -39.61
C THR A 18 -61.84 -80.51 -40.30
N ALA A 19 -62.95 -80.39 -41.04
CA ALA A 19 -63.29 -79.18 -41.78
C ALA A 19 -64.15 -78.20 -40.94
N GLN A 20 -63.48 -77.39 -40.11
CA GLN A 20 -64.12 -76.31 -39.34
C GLN A 20 -64.92 -75.36 -40.25
N GLY A 21 -66.12 -74.94 -39.82
CA GLY A 21 -66.99 -74.04 -40.58
C GLY A 21 -67.77 -74.69 -41.73
N LYS A 22 -67.67 -76.01 -41.92
CA LYS A 22 -68.50 -76.75 -42.88
C LYS A 22 -69.77 -77.30 -42.23
N SER A 23 -70.85 -77.38 -43.02
CA SER A 23 -72.10 -78.05 -42.64
C SER A 23 -72.23 -79.40 -43.35
N PHE A 24 -72.69 -80.42 -42.63
CA PHE A 24 -73.05 -81.72 -43.17
C PHE A 24 -74.56 -81.91 -43.11
N ASP A 25 -75.17 -82.21 -44.26
CA ASP A 25 -76.60 -82.48 -44.36
C ASP A 25 -76.84 -83.99 -44.36
N PHE A 26 -77.63 -84.46 -43.41
CA PHE A 26 -78.07 -85.85 -43.31
C PHE A 26 -79.50 -85.95 -43.78
N VAL A 27 -79.69 -86.56 -44.94
CA VAL A 27 -81.01 -86.82 -45.51
C VAL A 27 -81.44 -88.22 -45.08
N TYR A 28 -82.63 -88.34 -44.48
CA TYR A 28 -83.23 -89.63 -44.16
C TYR A 28 -84.63 -89.75 -44.75
N LEU A 29 -85.01 -90.98 -45.11
CA LEU A 29 -86.34 -91.33 -45.60
C LEU A 29 -86.99 -92.33 -44.66
N VAL A 30 -88.21 -92.05 -44.20
CA VAL A 30 -89.04 -92.99 -43.45
C VAL A 30 -90.43 -93.03 -44.09
N ASN A 31 -90.84 -94.21 -44.55
CA ASN A 31 -92.16 -94.47 -45.16
C ASN A 31 -92.57 -93.45 -46.25
N GLY A 32 -91.61 -93.01 -47.06
CA GLY A 32 -91.84 -92.06 -48.16
C GLY A 32 -91.75 -90.58 -47.79
N CYS A 33 -91.60 -90.24 -46.51
CA CYS A 33 -91.28 -88.88 -46.07
C CYS A 33 -89.77 -88.68 -45.98
N GLN A 34 -89.24 -87.66 -46.68
CA GLN A 34 -87.83 -87.26 -46.61
C GLN A 34 -87.68 -86.05 -45.68
N ASP A 35 -86.71 -86.10 -44.78
CA ASP A 35 -86.31 -84.94 -43.96
C ASP A 35 -84.77 -84.83 -43.92
N THR A 36 -84.27 -83.65 -43.52
CA THR A 36 -82.84 -83.33 -43.50
C THR A 36 -82.41 -82.73 -42.16
N VAL A 37 -81.42 -83.34 -41.51
CA VAL A 37 -80.75 -82.79 -40.33
C VAL A 37 -79.42 -82.17 -40.74
N LYS A 38 -79.24 -80.87 -40.51
CA LYS A 38 -77.99 -80.16 -40.76
C LYS A 38 -77.14 -80.11 -39.48
N VAL A 39 -75.90 -80.61 -39.55
CA VAL A 39 -74.91 -80.49 -38.48
C VAL A 39 -73.81 -79.52 -38.92
N ILE A 40 -73.57 -78.47 -38.14
CA ILE A 40 -72.54 -77.46 -38.43
C ILE A 40 -71.33 -77.71 -37.52
N VAL A 41 -70.13 -77.82 -38.10
CA VAL A 41 -68.89 -77.86 -37.33
C VAL A 41 -68.49 -76.41 -36.99
N PRO A 42 -68.47 -76.02 -35.71
CA PRO A 42 -68.13 -74.64 -35.36
C PRO A 42 -66.68 -74.31 -35.76
N THR A 43 -66.47 -73.09 -36.28
CA THR A 43 -65.12 -72.53 -36.42
C THR A 43 -64.57 -72.16 -35.05
N CYS A 44 -63.46 -72.79 -34.66
CA CYS A 44 -62.83 -72.49 -33.38
C CYS A 44 -61.82 -71.36 -33.59
N VAL A 45 -62.28 -70.11 -33.46
CA VAL A 45 -61.37 -68.96 -33.38
C VAL A 45 -60.78 -68.97 -31.98
N GLN A 46 -59.49 -69.28 -31.88
CA GLN A 46 -58.77 -69.14 -30.62
C GLN A 46 -58.67 -67.65 -30.30
N PRO A 47 -59.24 -67.16 -29.19
CA PRO A 47 -59.03 -65.79 -28.77
C PRO A 47 -57.52 -65.58 -28.52
N LYS A 48 -57.04 -64.37 -28.81
CA LYS A 48 -55.68 -63.94 -28.48
C LYS A 48 -55.76 -62.93 -27.35
N GLY A 49 -54.72 -62.93 -26.52
CA GLY A 49 -54.47 -61.90 -25.50
C GLY A 49 -53.32 -61.00 -25.88
N SER A 50 -53.04 -60.02 -25.04
CA SER A 50 -51.91 -59.11 -25.20
C SER A 50 -51.16 -58.85 -23.91
N LEU A 51 -49.88 -58.53 -24.04
CA LEU A 51 -48.99 -58.13 -22.94
C LEU A 51 -48.18 -56.90 -23.34
N GLY A 52 -48.26 -55.81 -22.58
CA GLY A 52 -47.61 -54.52 -22.83
C GLY A 52 -47.47 -53.71 -21.53
N ASP A 53 -47.12 -52.42 -21.54
CA ASP A 53 -47.62 -51.43 -22.51
C ASP A 53 -46.64 -50.27 -22.82
N TYR A 54 -45.89 -49.74 -21.84
CA TYR A 54 -45.21 -48.45 -21.97
C TYR A 54 -43.81 -48.37 -21.33
N VAL A 55 -42.87 -47.70 -22.00
CA VAL A 55 -41.56 -47.33 -21.46
C VAL A 55 -41.39 -45.82 -21.49
N TRP A 56 -41.05 -45.22 -20.36
CA TRP A 56 -41.01 -43.76 -20.19
C TRP A 56 -39.75 -43.27 -19.50
N LYS A 57 -39.50 -41.95 -19.60
CA LYS A 57 -38.46 -41.25 -18.83
C LYS A 57 -38.97 -40.99 -17.42
N ASP A 58 -38.50 -41.78 -16.47
CA ASP A 58 -38.67 -41.53 -15.03
C ASP A 58 -37.62 -40.49 -14.61
N THR A 59 -37.95 -39.21 -14.78
CA THR A 59 -36.98 -38.14 -14.62
C THR A 59 -36.51 -37.98 -13.18
N ASN A 60 -37.36 -38.32 -12.21
CA ASN A 60 -37.15 -38.14 -10.77
C ASN A 60 -36.80 -39.43 -10.00
N ASP A 61 -36.70 -40.56 -10.70
CA ASP A 61 -36.38 -41.89 -10.14
C ASP A 61 -37.34 -42.30 -9.02
N ASN A 62 -38.61 -41.90 -9.13
CA ASN A 62 -39.64 -42.24 -8.15
C ASN A 62 -40.43 -43.49 -8.52
N GLY A 63 -40.26 -44.02 -9.73
CA GLY A 63 -40.94 -45.21 -10.26
C GLY A 63 -42.39 -45.02 -10.66
N LEU A 64 -42.90 -43.79 -10.69
CA LEU A 64 -44.28 -43.46 -11.03
C LEU A 64 -44.39 -42.81 -12.41
N GLN A 65 -45.48 -43.10 -13.10
CA GLN A 65 -45.87 -42.47 -14.36
C GLN A 65 -46.61 -41.15 -14.09
N ASP A 66 -45.90 -40.18 -13.53
CA ASP A 66 -46.46 -38.87 -13.12
C ASP A 66 -46.23 -37.75 -14.16
N GLU A 67 -45.44 -38.01 -15.20
CA GLU A 67 -45.10 -37.06 -16.26
C GLU A 67 -45.63 -37.49 -17.63
N THR A 68 -46.37 -36.62 -18.31
CA THR A 68 -46.90 -36.87 -19.66
C THR A 68 -45.86 -36.60 -20.76
N GLY A 69 -45.90 -37.36 -21.86
CA GLY A 69 -45.04 -37.10 -23.04
C GLY A 69 -43.60 -37.58 -22.88
N THR A 70 -43.39 -38.56 -22.01
CA THR A 70 -42.08 -39.08 -21.60
C THR A 70 -41.69 -40.38 -22.30
N GLY A 71 -42.44 -40.83 -23.30
CA GLY A 71 -42.20 -42.11 -23.99
C GLY A 71 -40.80 -42.24 -24.56
N VAL A 72 -40.21 -43.43 -24.40
CA VAL A 72 -38.86 -43.74 -24.87
C VAL A 72 -38.92 -44.73 -26.02
N GLN A 73 -38.55 -44.25 -27.20
CA GLN A 73 -38.46 -45.05 -28.42
C GLN A 73 -37.21 -45.96 -28.42
N GLY A 74 -37.34 -47.12 -29.06
CA GLY A 74 -36.20 -47.97 -29.41
C GLY A 74 -35.72 -48.90 -28.31
N VAL A 75 -36.50 -49.07 -27.23
CA VAL A 75 -36.20 -50.01 -26.16
C VAL A 75 -36.64 -51.40 -26.61
N ILE A 76 -35.70 -52.35 -26.62
CA ILE A 76 -35.95 -53.71 -27.08
C ILE A 76 -36.38 -54.57 -25.89
N LEU A 77 -37.56 -55.17 -25.99
CA LEU A 77 -38.11 -56.07 -24.98
C LEU A 77 -38.20 -57.49 -25.52
N GLU A 78 -38.00 -58.50 -24.66
CA GLU A 78 -38.12 -59.91 -24.99
C GLU A 78 -39.16 -60.59 -24.10
N LEU A 79 -40.02 -61.40 -24.72
CA LEU A 79 -41.05 -62.15 -24.02
C LEU A 79 -40.47 -63.43 -23.41
N TYR A 80 -40.79 -63.67 -22.14
CA TYR A 80 -40.48 -64.89 -21.40
C TYR A 80 -41.78 -65.63 -21.09
N LYS A 81 -41.76 -66.95 -21.22
CA LYS A 81 -42.89 -67.84 -20.93
C LYS A 81 -42.44 -68.91 -19.95
N ASN A 82 -43.16 -69.04 -18.83
CA ASN A 82 -42.85 -69.98 -17.75
C ASN A 82 -41.36 -69.90 -17.30
N GLY A 83 -40.82 -68.69 -17.25
CA GLY A 83 -39.42 -68.42 -16.87
C GLY A 83 -38.37 -68.64 -17.97
N VAL A 84 -38.77 -69.00 -19.19
CA VAL A 84 -37.85 -69.26 -20.31
C VAL A 84 -38.03 -68.22 -21.42
N ALA A 85 -36.92 -67.70 -21.96
CA ALA A 85 -36.95 -66.75 -23.08
C ALA A 85 -37.60 -67.40 -24.32
N THR A 86 -38.51 -66.69 -24.97
CA THR A 86 -39.21 -67.20 -26.17
C THR A 86 -38.49 -66.84 -27.47
N GLY A 87 -37.54 -65.89 -27.45
CA GLY A 87 -36.93 -65.29 -28.63
C GLY A 87 -37.80 -64.26 -29.34
N ILE A 88 -39.07 -64.09 -28.92
CA ILE A 88 -39.98 -63.08 -29.46
C ILE A 88 -39.61 -61.73 -28.84
N LYS A 89 -39.42 -60.72 -29.69
CA LYS A 89 -39.04 -59.37 -29.29
C LYS A 89 -40.01 -58.36 -29.85
N ASP A 90 -40.15 -57.26 -29.12
CA ASP A 90 -40.78 -56.04 -29.61
C ASP A 90 -39.88 -54.84 -29.30
N THR A 91 -40.12 -53.71 -29.95
CA THR A 91 -39.35 -52.49 -29.76
C THR A 91 -40.29 -51.31 -29.61
N THR A 92 -40.08 -50.52 -28.56
CA THR A 92 -40.96 -49.40 -28.27
C THR A 92 -41.01 -48.38 -29.41
N ASP A 93 -42.21 -47.92 -29.73
CA ASP A 93 -42.45 -46.91 -30.75
C ASP A 93 -42.10 -45.48 -30.29
N ALA A 94 -42.41 -44.48 -31.11
CA ALA A 94 -42.15 -43.06 -30.80
C ALA A 94 -42.91 -42.56 -29.56
N GLN A 95 -43.99 -43.23 -29.19
CA GLN A 95 -44.79 -42.97 -27.99
C GLN A 95 -44.34 -43.83 -26.81
N GLY A 96 -43.27 -44.62 -26.94
CA GLY A 96 -42.77 -45.52 -25.90
C GLY A 96 -43.58 -46.80 -25.74
N LYS A 97 -44.51 -47.12 -26.66
CA LYS A 97 -45.44 -48.24 -26.53
C LYS A 97 -44.88 -49.53 -27.13
N TYR A 98 -45.18 -50.67 -26.49
CA TYR A 98 -44.85 -52.02 -26.98
C TYR A 98 -46.00 -53.00 -26.70
N LEU A 99 -46.12 -54.06 -27.49
CA LEU A 99 -47.20 -55.03 -27.36
C LEU A 99 -46.84 -56.42 -27.90
N PHE A 100 -46.87 -57.43 -27.03
CA PHE A 100 -46.81 -58.84 -27.41
C PHE A 100 -48.20 -59.43 -27.61
N VAL A 101 -48.37 -60.20 -28.68
CA VAL A 101 -49.60 -60.96 -28.94
C VAL A 101 -49.48 -62.38 -28.38
N ILE A 102 -50.39 -62.77 -27.49
CA ILE A 102 -50.35 -64.03 -26.74
C ILE A 102 -51.44 -64.99 -27.23
N ALA A 103 -51.04 -66.20 -27.63
CA ALA A 103 -51.96 -67.19 -28.21
C ALA A 103 -52.47 -68.23 -27.21
N ASP A 104 -51.80 -68.40 -26.07
CA ASP A 104 -52.13 -69.44 -25.11
C ASP A 104 -51.97 -69.00 -23.64
N SER A 105 -52.73 -69.68 -22.77
CA SER A 105 -52.78 -69.37 -21.34
C SER A 105 -51.52 -69.88 -20.63
N ALA A 106 -50.69 -68.96 -20.13
CA ALA A 106 -49.47 -69.29 -19.38
C ALA A 106 -49.03 -68.13 -18.47
N SER A 107 -47.97 -68.36 -17.71
CA SER A 107 -47.26 -67.31 -16.98
C SER A 107 -46.23 -66.67 -17.90
N TYR A 108 -46.23 -65.33 -17.95
CA TYR A 108 -45.36 -64.52 -18.79
C TYR A 108 -44.59 -63.49 -17.97
N GLN A 109 -43.43 -63.12 -18.48
CA GLN A 109 -42.65 -61.96 -18.05
C GLN A 109 -42.14 -61.24 -19.29
N VAL A 110 -41.81 -59.97 -19.13
CA VAL A 110 -41.12 -59.20 -20.14
C VAL A 110 -39.73 -58.89 -19.62
N LYS A 111 -38.72 -58.96 -20.49
CA LYS A 111 -37.37 -58.56 -20.17
C LYS A 111 -36.94 -57.37 -21.03
N VAL A 112 -36.50 -56.29 -20.39
CA VAL A 112 -35.77 -55.23 -21.07
C VAL A 112 -34.36 -55.73 -21.38
N LEU A 113 -33.99 -55.74 -22.67
CA LEU A 113 -32.66 -56.17 -23.09
C LEU A 113 -31.61 -55.07 -22.89
N SER A 114 -30.35 -55.47 -22.80
CA SER A 114 -29.22 -54.53 -22.76
C SER A 114 -29.15 -53.67 -24.03
N GLY A 115 -28.65 -52.44 -23.92
CA GLY A 115 -28.57 -51.49 -25.04
C GLY A 115 -29.65 -50.41 -24.99
N LEU A 116 -30.09 -50.04 -23.78
CA LEU A 116 -30.94 -48.86 -23.55
C LEU A 116 -30.34 -47.61 -24.22
N PRO A 117 -31.19 -46.63 -24.64
CA PRO A 117 -30.72 -45.34 -25.14
C PRO A 117 -29.62 -44.74 -24.24
N ALA A 118 -28.64 -44.08 -24.88
CA ALA A 118 -27.36 -43.77 -24.26
C ALA A 118 -27.50 -43.08 -22.90
N GLY A 119 -26.97 -43.74 -21.86
CA GLY A 119 -26.92 -43.23 -20.49
C GLY A 119 -28.13 -43.57 -19.63
N CYS A 120 -29.16 -44.25 -20.15
CA CYS A 120 -30.31 -44.66 -19.34
C CYS A 120 -30.06 -46.00 -18.60
N VAL A 121 -30.64 -46.12 -17.41
CA VAL A 121 -30.82 -47.37 -16.66
C VAL A 121 -32.30 -47.50 -16.27
N LEU A 122 -32.71 -48.69 -15.82
CA LEU A 122 -34.05 -48.87 -15.25
C LEU A 122 -34.19 -48.06 -13.95
N SER A 123 -35.40 -47.56 -13.70
CA SER A 123 -35.76 -46.89 -12.44
C SER A 123 -35.34 -47.76 -11.25
N SER A 124 -34.80 -47.12 -10.22
CA SER A 124 -34.40 -47.83 -8.99
C SER A 124 -35.59 -48.33 -8.17
N LYS A 125 -36.82 -47.93 -8.56
CA LYS A 125 -38.07 -48.22 -7.89
C LYS A 125 -38.90 -49.17 -8.74
N GLN A 126 -39.32 -50.28 -8.13
CA GLN A 126 -40.19 -51.29 -8.72
C GLN A 126 -41.50 -51.35 -7.92
N ASN A 127 -42.64 -51.42 -8.61
CA ASN A 127 -43.98 -51.64 -8.05
C ASN A 127 -44.40 -50.65 -6.96
N VAL A 128 -44.38 -49.35 -7.27
CA VAL A 128 -44.58 -48.25 -6.29
C VAL A 128 -45.94 -47.58 -6.48
N GLY A 129 -46.53 -47.03 -5.42
CA GLY A 129 -47.77 -46.26 -5.51
C GLY A 129 -49.07 -47.06 -5.60
N GLY A 130 -49.00 -48.38 -5.79
CA GLY A 130 -50.12 -49.32 -5.65
C GLY A 130 -51.16 -49.30 -6.78
N ASP A 131 -51.00 -48.43 -7.78
CA ASP A 131 -51.73 -48.43 -9.05
C ASP A 131 -50.81 -49.00 -10.13
N ASP A 132 -51.00 -50.29 -10.41
CA ASP A 132 -50.24 -51.09 -11.40
C ASP A 132 -50.22 -50.47 -12.80
N SER A 133 -51.17 -49.58 -13.12
CA SER A 133 -51.19 -48.89 -14.42
C SER A 133 -50.29 -47.64 -14.49
N LYS A 134 -49.59 -47.32 -13.40
CA LYS A 134 -48.85 -46.07 -13.24
C LYS A 134 -47.51 -46.23 -12.55
N ASP A 135 -46.94 -47.43 -12.51
CA ASP A 135 -45.64 -47.68 -11.93
C ASP A 135 -44.71 -48.43 -12.88
N SER A 136 -43.54 -48.80 -12.38
CA SER A 136 -42.50 -49.51 -13.11
C SER A 136 -42.40 -50.94 -12.58
N ASP A 137 -42.61 -51.93 -13.44
CA ASP A 137 -42.65 -53.34 -13.05
C ASP A 137 -41.29 -54.03 -13.09
N PHE A 138 -40.30 -53.40 -13.71
CA PHE A 138 -39.04 -54.06 -14.04
C PHE A 138 -38.06 -53.98 -12.89
N ASN A 139 -37.51 -55.13 -12.52
CA ASN A 139 -36.43 -55.20 -11.56
C ASN A 139 -35.16 -54.54 -12.13
N PRO A 140 -34.59 -53.52 -11.47
CA PRO A 140 -33.46 -52.76 -12.03
C PRO A 140 -32.16 -53.55 -12.17
N THR A 141 -32.04 -54.70 -11.51
CA THR A 141 -30.84 -55.55 -11.58
C THR A 141 -30.96 -56.62 -12.66
N THR A 142 -32.12 -57.27 -12.78
CA THR A 142 -32.31 -58.39 -13.71
C THR A 142 -32.92 -57.97 -15.05
N GLY A 143 -33.59 -56.81 -15.09
CA GLY A 143 -34.34 -56.30 -16.23
C GLY A 143 -35.62 -57.07 -16.54
N LEU A 144 -36.10 -57.93 -15.63
CA LEU A 144 -37.34 -58.69 -15.76
C LEU A 144 -38.49 -57.97 -15.05
N SER A 145 -39.67 -57.96 -15.67
CA SER A 145 -40.93 -57.61 -15.03
C SER A 145 -41.35 -58.67 -14.01
N ASP A 146 -42.40 -58.37 -13.25
CA ASP A 146 -43.13 -59.38 -12.48
C ASP A 146 -43.81 -60.43 -13.38
N VAL A 147 -44.10 -61.58 -12.78
CA VAL A 147 -44.77 -62.69 -13.45
C VAL A 147 -46.27 -62.40 -13.54
N VAL A 148 -46.78 -62.26 -14.75
CA VAL A 148 -48.20 -62.06 -15.02
C VAL A 148 -48.82 -63.31 -15.66
N THR A 149 -50.11 -63.54 -15.41
CA THR A 149 -50.84 -64.62 -16.10
C THR A 149 -51.68 -64.01 -17.21
N VAL A 150 -51.34 -64.33 -18.46
CA VAL A 150 -52.17 -63.99 -19.62
C VAL A 150 -52.99 -65.21 -19.99
N ASN A 151 -54.31 -65.08 -20.01
CA ASN A 151 -55.23 -66.12 -20.40
C ASN A 151 -56.20 -65.59 -21.47
N PRO A 152 -55.99 -65.93 -22.76
CA PRO A 152 -56.82 -65.42 -23.85
C PRO A 152 -58.32 -65.72 -23.73
N TYR A 153 -58.69 -66.75 -22.96
CA TYR A 153 -60.08 -67.17 -22.75
C TYR A 153 -60.76 -66.50 -21.56
N ASN A 154 -60.01 -65.76 -20.74
CA ASN A 154 -60.55 -65.05 -19.59
C ASN A 154 -60.51 -63.53 -19.84
N PRO A 155 -61.67 -62.85 -20.04
CA PRO A 155 -61.70 -61.43 -20.36
C PRO A 155 -60.93 -60.51 -19.40
N THR A 156 -60.80 -60.87 -18.11
CA THR A 156 -60.09 -60.04 -17.11
C THR A 156 -58.58 -60.28 -17.07
N LYS A 157 -58.10 -61.33 -17.74
CA LYS A 157 -56.68 -61.69 -17.85
C LYS A 157 -56.21 -61.82 -19.30
N ARG A 158 -57.07 -61.40 -20.24
CA ARG A 158 -56.82 -61.53 -21.67
C ARG A 158 -55.78 -60.51 -22.12
N ASP A 159 -55.97 -59.26 -21.70
CA ASP A 159 -55.15 -58.13 -22.09
C ASP A 159 -54.52 -57.55 -20.82
N VAL A 160 -53.21 -57.74 -20.65
CA VAL A 160 -52.43 -57.21 -19.53
C VAL A 160 -51.58 -56.06 -20.06
N LEU A 161 -52.03 -54.83 -19.83
CA LEU A 161 -51.44 -53.60 -20.37
C LEU A 161 -50.90 -52.70 -19.25
N THR A 162 -50.33 -53.31 -18.23
CA THR A 162 -49.81 -52.65 -17.04
C THR A 162 -48.34 -52.98 -16.79
N VAL A 163 -47.67 -53.68 -17.72
CA VAL A 163 -46.23 -53.98 -17.58
C VAL A 163 -45.42 -52.86 -18.21
N ASP A 164 -45.01 -51.91 -17.40
CA ASP A 164 -44.42 -50.65 -17.81
C ASP A 164 -43.01 -50.47 -17.22
N ALA A 165 -42.12 -49.75 -17.91
CA ALA A 165 -40.74 -49.54 -17.48
C ALA A 165 -40.36 -48.07 -17.38
N GLY A 166 -39.98 -47.62 -16.18
CA GLY A 166 -39.35 -46.33 -15.98
C GLY A 166 -37.86 -46.37 -16.32
N LEU A 167 -37.38 -45.43 -17.12
CA LEU A 167 -35.96 -45.24 -17.43
C LEU A 167 -35.43 -43.94 -16.83
N VAL A 168 -34.37 -44.06 -16.03
CA VAL A 168 -33.67 -42.93 -15.40
C VAL A 168 -32.31 -42.73 -16.07
N THR A 169 -31.89 -41.48 -16.22
CA THR A 169 -30.49 -41.17 -16.55
C THR A 169 -29.72 -40.95 -15.25
N PRO A 170 -28.75 -41.80 -14.87
CA PRO A 170 -28.04 -41.65 -13.60
C PRO A 170 -27.40 -40.28 -13.47
N CYS A 171 -27.68 -39.60 -12.35
CA CYS A 171 -27.05 -38.32 -12.07
C CYS A 171 -25.63 -38.53 -11.53
N VAL A 172 -24.63 -38.57 -12.41
CA VAL A 172 -23.22 -38.61 -12.01
C VAL A 172 -22.79 -37.20 -11.61
N LYS A 173 -22.54 -36.97 -10.31
CA LYS A 173 -22.13 -35.65 -9.82
C LYS A 173 -20.90 -35.13 -10.56
N SER A 174 -20.96 -33.87 -10.99
CA SER A 174 -19.80 -33.20 -11.55
C SER A 174 -18.72 -33.01 -10.50
N THR A 175 -17.46 -33.05 -10.95
CA THR A 175 -16.28 -32.83 -10.11
C THR A 175 -15.62 -31.50 -10.48
N ILE A 176 -15.31 -30.69 -9.47
CA ILE A 176 -14.65 -29.39 -9.62
C ILE A 176 -13.18 -29.50 -9.21
N SER A 177 -12.28 -28.98 -10.03
CA SER A 177 -10.89 -28.72 -9.66
C SER A 177 -10.62 -27.21 -9.78
N SER A 178 -10.18 -26.57 -8.71
CA SER A 178 -9.98 -25.12 -8.64
C SER A 178 -8.52 -24.75 -8.37
N ALA A 179 -8.06 -23.65 -8.98
CA ALA A 179 -6.82 -23.00 -8.60
C ALA A 179 -6.98 -22.26 -7.25
N ALA A 180 -5.86 -21.88 -6.63
CA ALA A 180 -5.86 -21.09 -5.42
C ALA A 180 -6.50 -19.71 -5.66
N PRO A 181 -7.37 -19.21 -4.76
CA PRO A 181 -7.92 -17.87 -4.84
C PRO A 181 -6.86 -16.77 -4.86
N VAL A 182 -7.07 -15.75 -5.70
CA VAL A 182 -6.20 -14.59 -5.85
C VAL A 182 -6.96 -13.33 -5.50
N CYS A 183 -6.42 -12.58 -4.55
CA CYS A 183 -6.99 -11.30 -4.12
C CYS A 183 -6.75 -10.19 -5.14
N SER A 184 -7.74 -9.32 -5.28
CA SER A 184 -7.63 -8.07 -6.03
C SER A 184 -6.75 -7.05 -5.29
N ASN A 185 -6.21 -6.09 -6.04
CA ASN A 185 -5.29 -5.09 -5.50
C ASN A 185 -5.92 -4.16 -4.45
N ASP A 186 -7.24 -3.98 -4.44
CA ASP A 186 -7.94 -3.18 -3.44
C ASP A 186 -8.29 -3.96 -2.17
N ALA A 187 -7.97 -5.27 -2.13
CA ALA A 187 -8.27 -6.22 -1.07
C ALA A 187 -9.78 -6.38 -0.73
N GLN A 188 -10.68 -5.89 -1.58
CA GLN A 188 -12.13 -6.02 -1.37
C GLN A 188 -12.70 -7.28 -1.99
N THR A 189 -12.10 -7.73 -3.09
CA THR A 189 -12.57 -8.92 -3.81
C THR A 189 -11.47 -9.93 -4.09
N TYR A 190 -11.84 -11.16 -4.41
CA TYR A 190 -10.94 -12.17 -4.94
C TYR A 190 -11.53 -12.85 -6.18
N SER A 191 -10.69 -13.60 -6.86
CA SER A 191 -11.03 -14.40 -8.04
C SER A 191 -10.35 -15.76 -8.01
N PHE A 192 -10.89 -16.72 -8.74
CA PHE A 192 -10.23 -18.01 -8.96
C PHE A 192 -10.71 -18.63 -10.28
N THR A 193 -9.94 -19.58 -10.79
CA THR A 193 -10.30 -20.38 -11.96
C THR A 193 -10.60 -21.81 -11.54
N PHE A 194 -11.50 -22.47 -12.27
CA PHE A 194 -11.83 -23.87 -12.02
C PHE A 194 -12.23 -24.61 -13.30
N THR A 195 -12.06 -25.92 -13.30
CA THR A 195 -12.53 -26.83 -14.35
C THR A 195 -13.61 -27.76 -13.82
N VAL A 196 -14.57 -28.08 -14.68
CA VAL A 196 -15.65 -29.03 -14.41
C VAL A 196 -15.41 -30.31 -15.21
N THR A 197 -15.36 -31.45 -14.54
CA THR A 197 -15.40 -32.78 -15.17
C THR A 197 -16.76 -33.42 -14.93
N ASN A 198 -17.29 -34.19 -15.89
CA ASN A 198 -18.65 -34.74 -15.88
C ASN A 198 -19.73 -33.66 -15.74
N LYS A 199 -19.64 -32.60 -16.55
CA LYS A 199 -20.58 -31.47 -16.50
C LYS A 199 -22.02 -31.95 -16.74
N LEU A 200 -22.92 -31.61 -15.81
CA LEU A 200 -24.33 -31.98 -15.85
C LEU A 200 -25.10 -31.10 -16.83
N GLY A 201 -25.00 -29.78 -16.68
CA GLY A 201 -25.83 -28.84 -17.43
C GLY A 201 -25.31 -27.41 -17.37
N ILE A 202 -26.08 -26.50 -16.77
CA ILE A 202 -25.71 -25.09 -16.64
C ILE A 202 -24.94 -24.90 -15.34
N VAL A 203 -23.77 -24.26 -15.46
CA VAL A 203 -22.95 -23.87 -14.30
C VAL A 203 -23.32 -22.46 -13.87
N LYS A 204 -23.56 -22.27 -12.58
CA LYS A 204 -23.86 -20.98 -11.93
C LYS A 204 -23.02 -20.83 -10.68
N VAL A 205 -22.85 -19.58 -10.26
CA VAL A 205 -22.23 -19.23 -8.98
C VAL A 205 -23.16 -18.34 -8.18
N ASN A 206 -23.18 -18.49 -6.85
CA ASN A 206 -24.00 -17.66 -5.98
C ASN A 206 -23.40 -16.26 -5.72
N LYS A 207 -22.10 -16.07 -5.98
CA LYS A 207 -21.33 -14.83 -5.74
C LYS A 207 -20.30 -14.62 -6.85
N GLY A 208 -20.01 -13.35 -7.10
CA GLY A 208 -19.11 -12.95 -8.19
C GLY A 208 -19.74 -13.08 -9.57
N THR A 209 -18.91 -12.90 -10.59
CA THR A 209 -19.28 -13.01 -12.00
C THR A 209 -18.59 -14.21 -12.61
N LEU A 210 -19.36 -15.14 -13.16
CA LEU A 210 -18.86 -16.31 -13.88
C LEU A 210 -18.58 -15.94 -15.34
N SER A 211 -17.42 -16.33 -15.85
CA SER A 211 -17.03 -16.17 -17.25
C SER A 211 -16.18 -17.36 -17.73
N GLY A 212 -15.96 -17.44 -19.05
CA GLY A 212 -15.20 -18.53 -19.67
C GLY A 212 -16.04 -19.76 -20.01
N ASN A 213 -15.38 -20.77 -20.57
CA ASN A 213 -16.01 -22.01 -21.00
C ASN A 213 -15.08 -23.20 -20.75
N ASN A 214 -14.98 -23.60 -19.47
CA ASN A 214 -14.17 -24.72 -18.96
C ASN A 214 -12.71 -24.76 -19.48
N PRO A 215 -11.76 -24.04 -18.85
CA PRO A 215 -11.84 -23.49 -17.50
C PRO A 215 -12.75 -22.26 -17.39
N TYR A 216 -13.43 -22.18 -16.25
CA TYR A 216 -14.23 -21.04 -15.83
C TYR A 216 -13.41 -20.11 -14.94
N THR A 217 -13.78 -18.83 -14.93
CA THR A 217 -13.26 -17.83 -13.99
C THR A 217 -14.41 -17.23 -13.22
N VAL A 218 -14.27 -17.14 -11.90
CA VAL A 218 -15.17 -16.37 -11.03
C VAL A 218 -14.41 -15.14 -10.54
N SER A 219 -14.92 -13.95 -10.85
CA SER A 219 -14.31 -12.67 -10.47
C SER A 219 -15.24 -11.82 -9.60
N GLY A 220 -14.69 -10.86 -8.86
CA GLY A 220 -15.48 -9.91 -8.07
C GLY A 220 -16.19 -10.56 -6.88
N ILE A 221 -15.61 -11.62 -6.31
CA ILE A 221 -16.16 -12.27 -5.12
C ILE A 221 -15.76 -11.46 -3.89
N PRO A 222 -16.69 -11.02 -3.02
CA PRO A 222 -16.32 -10.27 -1.82
C PRO A 222 -15.37 -11.06 -0.90
N SER A 223 -14.35 -10.38 -0.36
CA SER A 223 -13.38 -10.95 0.57
C SER A 223 -14.05 -11.68 1.74
N GLY A 224 -13.52 -12.85 2.10
CA GLY A 224 -14.01 -13.69 3.20
C GLY A 224 -15.31 -14.47 2.92
N GLN A 225 -15.93 -14.31 1.76
CA GLN A 225 -17.17 -15.03 1.41
C GLN A 225 -16.88 -16.34 0.66
N ASN A 226 -17.55 -17.42 1.04
CA ASN A 226 -17.51 -18.69 0.31
C ASN A 226 -18.34 -18.59 -0.99
N VAL A 227 -17.90 -19.30 -2.03
CA VAL A 227 -18.66 -19.44 -3.30
C VAL A 227 -19.24 -20.84 -3.39
N ILE A 228 -20.51 -20.92 -3.78
CA ILE A 228 -21.18 -22.15 -4.17
C ILE A 228 -21.23 -22.18 -5.69
N ILE A 229 -20.58 -23.18 -6.28
CA ILE A 229 -20.67 -23.51 -7.70
C ILE A 229 -21.76 -24.56 -7.83
N THR A 230 -22.82 -24.23 -8.58
CA THR A 230 -23.92 -25.15 -8.88
C THR A 230 -23.84 -25.53 -10.35
N ASP A 231 -23.69 -26.82 -10.64
CA ASP A 231 -23.86 -27.39 -11.97
C ASP A 231 -25.14 -28.22 -11.97
N SER A 232 -26.12 -27.85 -12.81
CA SER A 232 -27.44 -28.48 -12.80
C SER A 232 -27.96 -28.73 -14.21
N LEU A 233 -28.42 -29.94 -14.46
CA LEU A 233 -29.22 -30.30 -15.64
C LEU A 233 -30.72 -30.12 -15.36
N SER A 234 -31.15 -30.44 -14.13
CA SER A 234 -32.52 -30.31 -13.62
C SER A 234 -32.51 -30.00 -12.12
N ALA A 235 -33.67 -29.81 -11.50
CA ALA A 235 -33.76 -29.52 -10.06
C ALA A 235 -33.23 -30.66 -9.17
N ILE A 236 -33.33 -31.88 -9.65
CA ILE A 236 -32.99 -33.13 -8.97
C ILE A 236 -31.60 -33.65 -9.37
N CYS A 237 -31.13 -33.37 -10.60
CA CYS A 237 -29.77 -33.67 -11.02
C CYS A 237 -28.90 -32.41 -11.00
N LYS A 238 -28.34 -32.15 -9.82
CA LYS A 238 -27.45 -31.03 -9.53
C LYS A 238 -26.27 -31.44 -8.66
N SER A 239 -25.16 -30.72 -8.82
CA SER A 239 -23.96 -30.82 -7.98
C SER A 239 -23.59 -29.43 -7.46
N ASP A 240 -23.51 -29.30 -6.14
CA ASP A 240 -23.08 -28.08 -5.46
C ASP A 240 -21.68 -28.30 -4.88
N THR A 241 -20.71 -27.46 -5.23
CA THR A 241 -19.36 -27.45 -4.65
C THR A 241 -19.10 -26.11 -3.97
N ILE A 242 -18.61 -26.16 -2.73
CA ILE A 242 -18.24 -24.98 -1.96
C ILE A 242 -16.74 -24.71 -2.11
N ILE A 243 -16.39 -23.51 -2.57
CA ILE A 243 -15.03 -22.99 -2.54
C ILE A 243 -14.93 -22.06 -1.33
N ALA A 244 -13.99 -22.39 -0.43
CA ALA A 244 -13.73 -21.59 0.76
C ALA A 244 -13.21 -20.20 0.36
N GLY A 245 -13.77 -19.17 0.97
CA GLY A 245 -13.35 -17.79 0.74
C GLY A 245 -11.98 -17.50 1.34
N VAL A 246 -11.22 -16.64 0.66
CA VAL A 246 -9.98 -16.07 1.21
C VAL A 246 -10.28 -14.68 1.76
N ASN A 247 -9.74 -14.35 2.94
CA ASN A 247 -9.75 -12.99 3.45
C ASN A 247 -8.51 -12.24 2.93
N CYS A 248 -8.74 -11.30 2.00
CA CYS A 248 -7.69 -10.52 1.38
C CYS A 248 -6.99 -9.54 2.33
N ASN A 249 -7.60 -9.19 3.47
CA ASN A 249 -6.94 -8.37 4.49
C ASN A 249 -5.94 -9.16 5.35
N CYS A 250 -5.88 -10.48 5.21
CA CYS A 250 -4.93 -11.33 5.95
C CYS A 250 -3.59 -11.54 5.25
N ASN A 251 -3.40 -10.90 4.10
CA ASN A 251 -2.10 -10.78 3.44
C ASN A 251 -1.99 -9.36 2.87
N PRO A 252 -1.77 -8.35 3.74
CA PRO A 252 -1.78 -6.96 3.31
C PRO A 252 -0.66 -6.70 2.29
N ALA A 253 -0.99 -5.98 1.22
CA ALA A 253 -0.01 -5.58 0.21
C ALA A 253 1.07 -4.67 0.82
N MET A 254 2.24 -4.60 0.18
CA MET A 254 3.30 -3.68 0.60
C MET A 254 2.80 -2.22 0.58
N PRO A 255 3.15 -1.39 1.58
CA PRO A 255 2.79 0.03 1.56
C PRO A 255 3.37 0.74 0.35
N GLN A 256 2.63 1.71 -0.20
CA GLN A 256 3.15 2.60 -1.23
C GLN A 256 3.64 3.89 -0.57
N LEU A 257 4.92 4.23 -0.74
CA LEU A 257 5.45 5.51 -0.27
C LEU A 257 5.05 6.63 -1.21
N LEU A 258 4.53 7.74 -0.68
CA LEU A 258 4.23 8.93 -1.47
C LEU A 258 5.50 9.68 -1.87
N THR A 259 6.51 9.61 -1.00
CA THR A 259 7.84 10.20 -1.20
C THR A 259 8.91 9.20 -0.78
N PRO A 260 9.30 8.26 -1.67
CA PRO A 260 10.25 7.20 -1.32
C PRO A 260 11.67 7.72 -1.06
N SER A 261 11.99 8.91 -1.60
CA SER A 261 13.24 9.62 -1.34
C SER A 261 12.96 11.10 -1.09
N LEU A 262 13.51 11.63 0.00
CA LEU A 262 13.45 13.05 0.37
C LEU A 262 14.86 13.57 0.62
N THR A 263 15.09 14.85 0.38
CA THR A 263 16.35 15.52 0.72
C THR A 263 16.11 16.51 1.84
N ALA A 264 16.98 16.54 2.84
CA ALA A 264 16.89 17.42 3.99
C ALA A 264 18.27 17.94 4.43
N CYS A 265 18.27 19.11 5.03
CA CYS A 265 19.49 19.81 5.42
C CYS A 265 20.09 19.22 6.70
N ILE A 266 21.41 19.07 6.75
CA ILE A 266 22.11 18.68 7.97
C ILE A 266 21.83 19.74 9.05
N GLY A 267 21.37 19.30 10.22
CA GLY A 267 20.97 20.15 11.33
C GLY A 267 19.46 20.42 11.43
N ASP A 268 18.70 20.24 10.33
CA ASP A 268 17.23 20.39 10.37
C ASP A 268 16.56 19.17 11.01
N THR A 269 15.34 19.36 11.53
CA THR A 269 14.49 18.24 11.95
C THR A 269 14.07 17.39 10.76
N PHE A 270 13.93 16.08 10.96
CA PHE A 270 13.51 15.19 9.88
C PHE A 270 12.14 15.57 9.27
N PRO A 271 11.99 15.46 7.93
CA PRO A 271 10.70 15.60 7.27
C PRO A 271 9.76 14.44 7.64
N THR A 272 8.45 14.65 7.44
CA THR A 272 7.44 13.61 7.66
C THR A 272 7.39 12.66 6.47
N LEU A 273 7.65 11.38 6.72
CA LEU A 273 7.46 10.28 5.79
C LEU A 273 5.97 9.92 5.69
N LYS A 274 5.51 9.64 4.47
CA LYS A 274 4.10 9.34 4.19
C LYS A 274 3.95 8.11 3.33
N ALA A 275 2.98 7.27 3.68
CA ALA A 275 2.66 6.04 3.00
C ALA A 275 1.14 5.87 2.84
N THR A 276 0.74 5.09 1.84
CA THR A 276 -0.63 4.62 1.64
C THR A 276 -0.68 3.10 1.65
N VAL A 277 -1.81 2.56 2.05
CA VAL A 277 -2.10 1.12 2.08
C VAL A 277 -3.47 0.87 1.46
N VAL A 278 -3.73 -0.38 1.09
CA VAL A 278 -5.00 -0.85 0.55
C VAL A 278 -5.67 -1.77 1.57
N GLY A 279 -7.01 -1.85 1.54
CA GLY A 279 -7.78 -2.67 2.47
C GLY A 279 -7.72 -2.20 3.93
N LEU A 280 -7.99 -3.13 4.84
CA LEU A 280 -7.95 -2.91 6.29
C LEU A 280 -6.51 -3.09 6.79
N ALA A 281 -5.69 -2.05 6.61
CA ALA A 281 -4.30 -2.04 7.03
C ALA A 281 -3.86 -0.68 7.60
N THR A 282 -2.78 -0.71 8.37
CA THR A 282 -2.00 0.45 8.81
C THR A 282 -0.53 0.26 8.45
N VAL A 283 0.32 1.25 8.72
CA VAL A 283 1.77 1.18 8.47
C VAL A 283 2.51 1.20 9.80
N GLU A 284 3.45 0.29 9.96
CA GLU A 284 4.46 0.29 11.01
C GLU A 284 5.81 0.72 10.45
N TRP A 285 6.48 1.64 11.14
CA TRP A 285 7.75 2.21 10.74
C TRP A 285 8.91 1.62 11.55
N PHE A 286 10.01 1.30 10.87
CA PHE A 286 11.19 0.66 11.44
C PHE A 286 12.48 1.35 11.00
N SER A 287 13.55 1.19 11.79
CA SER A 287 14.91 1.61 11.42
C SER A 287 15.70 0.53 10.68
N GLN A 288 15.17 -0.70 10.59
CA GLN A 288 15.85 -1.85 10.00
C GLN A 288 14.96 -2.51 8.95
N GLN A 289 15.56 -3.14 7.94
CA GLN A 289 14.82 -3.85 6.88
C GLN A 289 14.13 -5.12 7.41
N THR A 290 14.70 -5.76 8.43
CA THR A 290 14.18 -6.98 9.06
C THR A 290 14.41 -6.90 10.57
N GLY A 291 13.48 -7.41 11.39
CA GLY A 291 13.56 -7.32 12.85
C GLY A 291 13.32 -5.90 13.39
N GLY A 292 13.88 -5.61 14.57
CA GLY A 292 13.76 -4.32 15.24
C GLY A 292 12.41 -4.06 15.92
N THR A 293 12.33 -2.96 16.66
CA THR A 293 11.10 -2.47 17.30
C THR A 293 10.36 -1.50 16.40
N VAL A 294 9.04 -1.45 16.54
CA VAL A 294 8.20 -0.46 15.85
C VAL A 294 8.54 0.93 16.40
N LEU A 295 8.93 1.85 15.52
CA LEU A 295 9.21 3.25 15.85
C LEU A 295 7.91 4.07 15.95
N SER A 296 6.95 3.79 15.07
CA SER A 296 5.67 4.47 15.00
C SER A 296 4.65 3.65 14.20
N THR A 297 3.37 3.89 14.45
CA THR A 297 2.25 3.28 13.71
C THR A 297 1.38 4.39 13.14
N GLY A 298 1.06 4.30 11.85
CA GLY A 298 0.22 5.24 11.13
C GLY A 298 0.76 5.58 9.73
N LEU A 299 -0.09 6.18 8.90
CA LEU A 299 0.24 6.54 7.52
C LEU A 299 1.29 7.65 7.40
N ASN A 300 1.53 8.39 8.49
CA ASN A 300 2.51 9.46 8.57
C ASN A 300 3.47 9.18 9.73
N TYR A 301 4.76 9.36 9.50
CA TYR A 301 5.79 9.22 10.51
C TYR A 301 6.79 10.37 10.42
N LYS A 302 6.98 11.10 11.52
CA LYS A 302 8.02 12.12 11.66
C LYS A 302 9.11 11.58 12.60
N PRO A 303 10.29 11.17 12.10
CA PRO A 303 11.40 10.78 12.96
C PRO A 303 11.78 11.90 13.93
N SER A 304 12.20 11.54 15.13
CA SER A 304 12.73 12.49 16.11
C SER A 304 14.19 12.85 15.82
N GLY A 305 14.66 13.97 16.38
CA GLY A 305 16.03 14.44 16.20
C GLY A 305 16.25 15.23 14.90
N THR A 306 17.51 15.36 14.52
CA THR A 306 17.97 16.13 13.37
C THR A 306 18.71 15.28 12.37
N VAL A 307 18.72 15.71 11.12
CA VAL A 307 19.43 15.06 10.02
C VAL A 307 20.93 15.28 10.21
N THR A 308 21.71 14.21 10.29
CA THR A 308 23.18 14.26 10.39
C THR A 308 23.88 13.51 9.25
N ALA A 309 23.21 12.50 8.68
CA ALA A 309 23.67 11.70 7.56
C ALA A 309 22.47 11.07 6.82
N ASN A 310 22.74 10.47 5.66
CA ASN A 310 21.74 9.69 4.92
C ASN A 310 21.16 8.61 5.85
N THR A 311 19.83 8.57 5.94
CA THR A 311 19.12 7.68 6.85
C THR A 311 18.01 6.96 6.09
N VAL A 312 17.86 5.65 6.32
CA VAL A 312 16.79 4.85 5.70
C VAL A 312 15.86 4.35 6.80
N PHE A 313 14.56 4.61 6.61
CA PHE A 313 13.48 4.03 7.40
C PHE A 313 12.72 3.01 6.55
N TYR A 314 11.97 2.12 7.19
CA TYR A 314 11.26 1.04 6.50
C TYR A 314 9.80 1.02 6.91
N ALA A 315 8.91 1.01 5.92
CA ALA A 315 7.46 0.92 6.12
C ALA A 315 6.98 -0.53 5.90
N GLN A 316 6.23 -1.08 6.85
CA GLN A 316 5.58 -2.39 6.73
C GLN A 316 4.08 -2.25 6.89
N ALA A 317 3.28 -2.90 6.04
CA ALA A 317 1.84 -2.91 6.24
C ALA A 317 1.50 -3.93 7.34
N ARG A 318 0.60 -3.57 8.25
CA ARG A 318 -0.01 -4.46 9.25
C ARG A 318 -1.51 -4.48 9.04
N SER A 319 -2.11 -5.66 9.03
CA SER A 319 -3.56 -5.81 8.97
C SER A 319 -4.22 -5.26 10.22
N THR A 320 -5.35 -4.57 10.04
CA THR A 320 -6.23 -4.13 11.12
C THR A 320 -7.51 -4.96 11.17
N ASP A 321 -7.60 -6.01 10.35
CA ASP A 321 -8.72 -6.95 10.38
C ASP A 321 -8.66 -7.81 11.66
N PRO A 322 -9.75 -7.88 12.46
CA PRO A 322 -9.77 -8.66 13.71
C PRO A 322 -9.50 -10.15 13.53
N THR A 323 -9.72 -10.71 12.33
CA THR A 323 -9.50 -12.13 12.04
C THR A 323 -8.03 -12.49 11.82
N CYS A 324 -7.17 -11.49 11.57
CA CYS A 324 -5.75 -11.69 11.29
C CYS A 324 -4.87 -10.47 11.67
N PRO A 325 -4.94 -9.99 12.93
CA PRO A 325 -4.27 -8.75 13.36
C PRO A 325 -2.73 -8.83 13.34
N THR A 326 -2.18 -10.05 13.29
CA THR A 326 -0.74 -10.28 13.21
C THR A 326 -0.20 -10.31 11.78
N ALA A 327 -1.08 -10.34 10.77
CA ALA A 327 -0.67 -10.38 9.38
C ALA A 327 0.05 -9.09 8.96
N VAL A 328 1.15 -9.26 8.23
CA VAL A 328 2.00 -8.16 7.74
C VAL A 328 2.36 -8.37 6.28
N SER A 329 2.77 -7.31 5.59
CA SER A 329 3.28 -7.42 4.23
C SER A 329 4.54 -8.27 4.18
N THR A 330 4.73 -8.96 3.05
CA THR A 330 5.85 -9.89 2.81
C THR A 330 7.23 -9.24 2.90
N SER A 331 7.32 -7.94 2.69
CA SER A 331 8.54 -7.15 2.83
C SER A 331 8.23 -5.74 3.36
N ARG A 332 9.28 -5.04 3.75
CA ARG A 332 9.24 -3.60 4.10
C ARG A 332 9.72 -2.78 2.91
N VAL A 333 9.13 -1.60 2.73
CA VAL A 333 9.50 -0.64 1.67
C VAL A 333 10.43 0.43 2.26
N PRO A 334 11.62 0.66 1.67
CA PRO A 334 12.57 1.65 2.18
C PRO A 334 12.16 3.08 1.83
N ALA A 335 12.18 3.97 2.82
CA ALA A 335 12.02 5.40 2.71
C ALA A 335 13.36 6.07 3.05
N THR A 336 13.98 6.73 2.07
CA THR A 336 15.33 7.30 2.21
C THR A 336 15.27 8.80 2.43
N ILE A 337 16.00 9.28 3.44
CA ILE A 337 16.25 10.71 3.67
C ILE A 337 17.73 10.96 3.34
N ASN A 338 17.97 11.69 2.26
CA ASN A 338 19.29 12.12 1.84
C ASN A 338 19.66 13.39 2.60
N ALA A 339 20.76 13.34 3.34
CA ALA A 339 21.34 14.49 4.00
C ALA A 339 22.13 15.33 2.99
N GLN A 340 21.90 16.64 2.99
CA GLN A 340 22.69 17.60 2.23
C GLN A 340 23.13 18.76 3.13
N SER A 341 24.27 19.38 2.83
CA SER A 341 24.66 20.63 3.48
C SER A 341 23.88 21.79 2.85
N CYS A 342 23.07 22.50 3.64
CA CYS A 342 22.28 23.65 3.18
C CYS A 342 22.74 24.99 3.76
N ILE A 343 23.74 25.00 4.63
CA ILE A 343 24.35 26.23 5.11
C ILE A 343 25.60 26.45 4.26
N ASP A 344 25.58 27.53 3.48
CA ASP A 344 26.78 28.03 2.85
C ASP A 344 27.68 28.62 3.94
N THR A 345 28.87 28.06 4.10
CA THR A 345 29.91 28.62 4.96
C THR A 345 30.83 29.51 4.14
N ILE A 346 31.15 30.67 4.70
CA ILE A 346 32.16 31.62 4.20
C ILE A 346 33.29 31.72 5.23
N ASP A 347 34.30 32.52 4.93
CA ASP A 347 35.48 32.73 5.80
C ASP A 347 35.88 34.21 5.61
N LEU A 348 35.42 35.13 6.47
CA LEU A 348 35.72 36.56 6.34
C LEU A 348 36.66 37.04 7.43
N ALA A 349 37.71 37.75 7.00
CA ALA A 349 38.66 38.37 7.89
C ALA A 349 38.71 39.89 7.73
N LEU A 350 39.07 40.58 8.80
CA LEU A 350 39.14 42.03 8.94
C LEU A 350 40.52 42.45 9.45
N LYS A 351 41.06 43.51 8.84
CA LYS A 351 42.27 44.19 9.35
C LYS A 351 42.06 45.69 9.42
N LYS A 352 42.39 46.27 10.57
CA LYS A 352 42.36 47.71 10.80
C LYS A 352 43.78 48.26 10.91
N SER A 353 43.99 49.45 10.37
CA SER A 353 45.25 50.20 10.45
C SER A 353 45.01 51.69 10.62
N ILE A 354 46.02 52.41 11.10
CA ILE A 354 46.03 53.86 11.24
C ILE A 354 47.34 54.41 10.66
N ASN A 355 47.30 55.60 10.06
CA ASN A 355 48.46 56.19 9.38
C ASN A 355 49.60 56.62 10.32
N THR A 356 49.29 56.99 11.57
CA THR A 356 50.29 57.31 12.60
C THR A 356 49.84 56.84 13.98
N LYS A 357 50.80 56.43 14.82
CA LYS A 357 50.58 55.97 16.19
C LYS A 357 50.77 57.07 17.24
N ILE A 358 51.33 58.21 16.84
CA ILE A 358 51.58 59.37 17.70
C ILE A 358 51.05 60.61 16.97
N ALA A 359 50.27 61.43 17.68
CA ALA A 359 49.64 62.63 17.14
C ALA A 359 49.66 63.78 18.15
N ARG A 360 49.35 64.99 17.71
CA ARG A 360 49.11 66.17 18.53
C ARG A 360 47.62 66.53 18.53
N VAL A 361 47.19 67.28 19.56
CA VAL A 361 45.84 67.86 19.55
C VAL A 361 45.69 68.74 18.31
N GLY A 362 44.64 68.50 17.53
CA GLY A 362 44.39 69.16 16.25
C GLY A 362 44.79 68.34 15.02
N ASP A 363 45.64 67.32 15.15
CA ASP A 363 46.04 66.47 14.01
C ASP A 363 44.86 65.67 13.46
N VAL A 364 44.90 65.43 12.15
CA VAL A 364 43.93 64.57 11.45
C VAL A 364 44.59 63.23 11.11
N LEU A 365 44.03 62.15 11.63
CA LEU A 365 44.50 60.79 11.41
C LEU A 365 43.55 60.07 10.46
N THR A 366 44.09 59.13 9.68
CA THR A 366 43.32 58.30 8.76
C THR A 366 43.34 56.85 9.23
N TYR A 367 42.16 56.30 9.48
CA TYR A 367 41.96 54.86 9.66
C TYR A 367 41.70 54.19 8.31
N THR A 368 42.21 52.97 8.16
CA THR A 368 41.90 52.08 7.04
C THR A 368 41.44 50.73 7.58
N ILE A 369 40.24 50.30 7.19
CA ILE A 369 39.70 48.96 7.43
C ILE A 369 39.78 48.20 6.11
N LYS A 370 40.24 46.95 6.15
CA LYS A 370 40.20 45.99 5.04
C LYS A 370 39.37 44.79 5.47
N VAL A 371 38.51 44.30 4.58
CA VAL A 371 37.76 43.05 4.76
C VAL A 371 37.95 42.19 3.52
N TRP A 372 38.22 40.91 3.68
CA TRP A 372 38.36 39.97 2.57
C TRP A 372 37.74 38.61 2.87
N ASN A 373 37.47 37.85 1.82
CA ASN A 373 36.90 36.51 1.90
C ASN A 373 37.97 35.46 1.58
N GLU A 374 38.31 34.64 2.57
CA GLU A 374 39.30 33.57 2.48
C GLU A 374 38.73 32.27 1.87
N TRP A 375 37.41 32.20 1.67
CA TRP A 375 36.74 31.00 1.17
C TRP A 375 36.39 31.05 -0.32
N ASN A 376 35.95 29.91 -0.84
CA ASN A 376 35.55 29.73 -2.23
C ASN A 376 34.05 30.02 -2.51
N LYS A 377 33.32 30.59 -1.54
CA LYS A 377 31.91 30.99 -1.66
C LYS A 377 31.76 32.49 -1.49
N ASN A 378 30.78 33.08 -2.18
CA ASN A 378 30.48 34.50 -2.05
C ASN A 378 29.81 34.77 -0.70
N ALA A 379 30.21 35.86 -0.04
CA ALA A 379 29.59 36.36 1.18
C ALA A 379 28.61 37.49 0.84
N THR A 380 27.38 37.43 1.36
CA THR A 380 26.33 38.40 1.09
C THR A 380 25.86 39.10 2.36
N GLY A 381 25.34 40.33 2.20
CA GLY A 381 24.82 41.09 3.34
C GLY A 381 25.88 41.53 4.35
N VAL A 382 27.14 41.66 3.93
CA VAL A 382 28.27 41.99 4.82
C VAL A 382 28.17 43.43 5.31
N GLU A 383 28.27 43.62 6.62
CA GLU A 383 28.34 44.92 7.31
C GLU A 383 29.52 44.93 8.29
N VAL A 384 30.18 46.08 8.44
CA VAL A 384 31.19 46.34 9.49
C VAL A 384 30.70 47.45 10.41
N THR A 385 30.85 47.26 11.71
CA THR A 385 30.71 48.33 12.71
C THR A 385 32.06 48.77 13.23
N ASP A 386 32.20 50.08 13.42
CA ASP A 386 33.42 50.68 13.97
C ASP A 386 33.07 51.79 14.97
N SER A 387 33.58 51.68 16.19
CA SER A 387 33.28 52.62 17.28
C SER A 387 34.40 53.65 17.47
N ILE A 388 34.04 54.93 17.35
CA ILE A 388 34.93 56.08 17.54
C ILE A 388 34.89 56.54 19.00
N ALA A 389 36.06 56.65 19.64
CA ALA A 389 36.17 57.22 20.98
C ALA A 389 35.62 58.66 21.06
N THR A 390 34.98 59.03 22.18
CA THR A 390 34.45 60.39 22.40
C THR A 390 35.52 61.46 22.53
N THR A 391 36.77 61.04 22.70
CA THR A 391 37.97 61.86 22.87
C THR A 391 38.61 62.29 21.54
N VAL A 392 38.05 61.83 20.41
CA VAL A 392 38.38 62.27 19.05
C VAL A 392 37.10 62.71 18.32
N GLN A 393 37.27 63.52 17.27
CA GLN A 393 36.16 64.02 16.47
C GLN A 393 36.20 63.43 15.06
N PHE A 394 35.12 62.81 14.58
CA PHE A 394 35.02 62.38 13.20
C PHE A 394 35.09 63.56 12.22
N VAL A 395 35.84 63.41 11.12
CA VAL A 395 35.90 64.42 10.05
C VAL A 395 34.78 64.14 9.05
N SER A 396 33.76 64.98 9.05
CA SER A 396 32.61 64.85 8.14
C SER A 396 33.05 64.84 6.67
N GLY A 397 32.47 63.95 5.87
CA GLY A 397 32.80 63.80 4.45
C GLY A 397 34.11 63.04 4.16
N SER A 398 34.77 62.46 5.18
CA SER A 398 36.05 61.76 5.00
C SER A 398 35.96 60.30 4.55
N PHE A 399 34.74 59.74 4.41
CA PHE A 399 34.57 58.35 4.00
C PHE A 399 35.03 58.12 2.56
N VAL A 400 35.90 57.13 2.38
CA VAL A 400 36.30 56.59 1.08
C VAL A 400 36.16 55.07 1.13
N ALA A 401 35.02 54.56 0.67
CA ALA A 401 34.73 53.13 0.58
C ALA A 401 35.03 52.61 -0.84
N SER A 402 35.72 51.47 -0.96
CA SER A 402 35.91 50.81 -2.27
C SER A 402 34.64 50.12 -2.77
N ARG A 403 33.71 49.82 -1.87
CA ARG A 403 32.42 49.16 -2.15
C ARG A 403 31.38 49.54 -1.10
N GLY A 404 30.13 49.65 -1.53
CA GLY A 404 29.02 49.97 -0.65
C GLY A 404 29.09 51.41 -0.11
N SER A 405 28.48 51.62 1.05
CA SER A 405 28.38 52.95 1.66
C SER A 405 28.63 52.90 3.17
N ALA A 406 29.32 53.90 3.69
CA ALA A 406 29.53 54.09 5.12
C ALA A 406 28.70 55.27 5.63
N THR A 407 28.12 55.11 6.82
CA THR A 407 27.39 56.15 7.54
C THR A 407 27.91 56.23 8.97
N ILE A 408 27.68 57.37 9.62
CA ILE A 408 27.98 57.56 11.03
C ILE A 408 26.71 58.03 11.74
N SER A 409 26.40 57.40 12.88
CA SER A 409 25.32 57.83 13.77
C SER A 409 25.84 57.87 15.19
N GLY A 410 25.85 59.07 15.78
CA GLY A 410 26.61 59.32 17.00
C GLY A 410 28.11 59.08 16.75
N ASN A 411 28.70 58.19 17.54
CA ASN A 411 30.12 57.81 17.45
C ASN A 411 30.34 56.41 16.85
N VAL A 412 29.34 55.84 16.19
CA VAL A 412 29.44 54.52 15.56
C VAL A 412 29.32 54.66 14.06
N ILE A 413 30.34 54.17 13.35
CA ILE A 413 30.35 54.01 11.91
C ILE A 413 29.71 52.66 11.58
N LYS A 414 28.84 52.66 10.57
CA LYS A 414 28.34 51.45 9.92
C LYS A 414 28.74 51.46 8.45
N TRP A 415 29.45 50.45 8.02
CA TRP A 415 29.84 50.25 6.63
C TRP A 415 29.09 49.08 6.03
N ASN A 416 28.10 49.41 5.19
CA ASN A 416 27.31 48.44 4.46
C ASN A 416 28.05 48.09 3.16
N ILE A 417 28.69 46.91 3.11
CA ILE A 417 29.51 46.45 1.98
C ILE A 417 28.65 45.78 0.90
N GLY A 418 27.69 44.95 1.34
CA GLY A 418 26.88 44.12 0.45
C GLY A 418 27.54 42.78 0.18
N ASN A 419 27.91 42.50 -1.08
CA ASN A 419 28.53 41.24 -1.48
C ASN A 419 30.06 41.34 -1.51
N ILE A 420 30.75 40.33 -0.98
CA ILE A 420 32.20 40.09 -1.15
C ILE A 420 32.36 38.75 -1.86
N ALA A 421 32.95 38.77 -3.05
CA ALA A 421 33.10 37.56 -3.85
C ALA A 421 34.06 36.56 -3.18
N ALA A 422 34.01 35.31 -3.63
CA ALA A 422 34.93 34.27 -3.22
C ALA A 422 36.39 34.56 -3.61
N ASN A 423 37.31 33.75 -3.06
CA ASN A 423 38.70 33.60 -3.47
C ASN A 423 39.55 34.87 -3.31
N GLY A 424 39.45 35.53 -2.16
CA GLY A 424 40.33 36.65 -1.78
C GLY A 424 39.85 38.04 -2.22
N ASP A 425 38.61 38.19 -2.70
CA ASP A 425 38.06 39.53 -2.97
C ASP A 425 38.16 40.39 -1.71
N THR A 426 38.71 41.59 -1.87
CA THR A 426 39.10 42.48 -0.76
C THR A 426 38.49 43.85 -0.97
N VAL A 427 37.85 44.37 0.08
CA VAL A 427 37.26 45.72 0.11
C VAL A 427 37.88 46.54 1.22
N THR A 428 37.87 47.87 1.07
CA THR A 428 38.47 48.79 2.03
C THR A 428 37.58 49.99 2.33
N LEU A 429 37.60 50.44 3.58
CA LEU A 429 37.07 51.72 4.02
C LEU A 429 38.19 52.57 4.60
N ARG A 430 38.30 53.83 4.15
CA ARG A 430 39.12 54.86 4.82
C ARG A 430 38.22 55.95 5.38
N TYR A 431 38.59 56.47 6.54
CA TYR A 431 37.94 57.62 7.16
C TYR A 431 38.92 58.38 8.06
N GLN A 432 38.60 59.63 8.37
CA GLN A 432 39.46 60.50 9.14
C GLN A 432 38.84 60.91 10.48
N VAL A 433 39.70 61.04 11.49
CA VAL A 433 39.36 61.59 12.81
C VAL A 433 40.35 62.68 13.18
N ARG A 434 39.89 63.70 13.91
CA ARG A 434 40.72 64.74 14.51
C ARG A 434 40.95 64.43 15.98
N ALA A 435 42.21 64.44 16.40
CA ALA A 435 42.58 64.33 17.80
C ALA A 435 42.15 65.60 18.56
N THR A 436 41.25 65.48 19.54
CA THR A 436 40.75 66.65 20.30
C THR A 436 41.28 66.73 21.73
N GLN A 437 41.85 65.64 22.25
CA GLN A 437 42.31 65.53 23.63
C GLN A 437 43.62 64.73 23.72
N ALA A 438 44.43 65.04 24.73
CA ALA A 438 45.56 64.20 25.14
C ALA A 438 45.05 62.83 25.63
N GLY A 439 45.83 61.77 25.42
CA GLY A 439 45.49 60.42 25.85
C GLY A 439 45.76 59.34 24.82
N ILE A 440 45.48 58.11 25.24
CA ILE A 440 45.46 56.94 24.35
C ILE A 440 44.04 56.79 23.83
N HIS A 441 43.92 56.75 22.51
CA HIS A 441 42.64 56.62 21.83
C HIS A 441 42.58 55.25 21.18
N LEU A 442 41.58 54.44 21.56
CA LEU A 442 41.33 53.11 21.01
C LEU A 442 40.17 53.17 20.02
N ASN A 443 40.27 52.37 18.98
CA ASN A 443 39.22 52.21 17.99
C ASN A 443 39.17 50.75 17.55
N THR A 444 38.00 50.14 17.63
CA THR A 444 37.75 48.75 17.25
C THR A 444 36.79 48.70 16.07
N ALA A 445 37.10 47.86 15.08
CA ALA A 445 36.23 47.52 13.96
C ALA A 445 35.94 46.02 13.97
N GLU A 446 34.72 45.65 13.62
CA GLU A 446 34.23 44.27 13.60
C GLU A 446 33.28 44.06 12.43
N ILE A 447 33.37 42.92 11.75
CA ILE A 447 32.31 42.47 10.83
C ILE A 447 31.08 42.18 11.69
N SER A 448 30.07 43.03 11.60
CA SER A 448 28.90 42.99 12.47
C SER A 448 27.80 42.07 11.96
N LYS A 449 27.83 41.74 10.67
CA LYS A 449 26.76 41.00 10.01
C LYS A 449 27.23 40.36 8.70
N THR A 450 26.68 39.19 8.42
CA THR A 450 26.65 38.50 7.13
C THR A 450 25.40 37.61 7.07
N ASN A 451 25.01 37.12 5.89
CA ASN A 451 23.90 36.19 5.74
C ASN A 451 24.33 34.72 5.89
N GLU A 452 25.56 34.40 5.50
CA GLU A 452 26.15 33.07 5.59
C GLU A 452 26.82 32.88 6.95
N LYS A 453 27.18 31.64 7.31
CA LYS A 453 27.92 31.41 8.55
C LYS A 453 29.41 31.55 8.30
N ASP A 454 30.08 32.36 9.11
CA ASP A 454 31.53 32.43 9.13
C ASP A 454 32.14 31.18 9.78
N LYS A 455 33.27 30.71 9.26
CA LYS A 455 33.80 29.38 9.52
C LYS A 455 34.42 29.27 10.91
N ASP A 456 35.11 30.30 11.37
CA ASP A 456 35.84 30.29 12.64
C ASP A 456 35.60 31.54 13.52
N SER A 457 34.84 32.52 13.03
CA SER A 457 34.39 33.70 13.78
C SER A 457 32.86 33.76 13.93
N THR A 458 32.35 34.68 14.75
CA THR A 458 30.91 34.94 14.85
C THR A 458 30.64 36.44 14.77
N PRO A 459 30.25 36.95 13.58
CA PRO A 459 30.03 38.37 13.34
C PRO A 459 29.13 39.06 14.36
N GLY A 460 29.62 40.16 14.94
CA GLY A 460 28.89 41.02 15.88
C GLY A 460 28.85 40.53 17.34
N ASN A 461 29.74 39.62 17.74
CA ASN A 461 29.83 39.11 19.11
C ASN A 461 30.83 39.89 20.00
N GLY A 462 31.66 40.77 19.44
CA GLY A 462 32.67 41.56 20.15
C GLY A 462 33.82 40.75 20.76
N LYS A 463 34.06 39.51 20.31
CA LYS A 463 35.05 38.60 20.90
C LYS A 463 36.44 38.82 20.32
N GLY A 464 37.30 39.50 21.07
CA GLY A 464 38.68 39.73 20.68
C GLY A 464 39.46 38.43 20.39
N GLY A 465 40.32 38.46 19.38
CA GLY A 465 41.13 37.33 18.93
C GLY A 465 40.51 36.51 17.80
N GLU A 466 39.26 36.81 17.42
CA GLU A 466 38.67 36.37 16.15
C GLU A 466 39.23 37.23 15.00
N ASP A 467 39.16 36.70 13.78
CA ASP A 467 39.72 37.34 12.59
C ASP A 467 38.79 38.36 11.94
N ASP A 468 37.52 38.40 12.36
CA ASP A 468 36.51 39.37 11.95
C ASP A 468 36.55 40.69 12.76
N ILE A 469 37.42 40.78 13.78
CA ILE A 469 37.59 41.94 14.65
C ILE A 469 39.05 42.38 14.76
N ASP A 470 39.30 43.68 14.64
CA ASP A 470 40.64 44.25 14.83
C ASP A 470 40.59 45.61 15.53
N GLN A 471 41.62 45.88 16.33
CA GLN A 471 41.72 47.09 17.14
C GLN A 471 42.99 47.85 16.81
N GLN A 472 42.86 49.18 16.74
CA GLN A 472 43.99 50.09 16.60
C GLN A 472 43.90 51.20 17.64
N CYS A 473 45.07 51.72 18.00
CA CYS A 473 45.20 52.87 18.87
C CYS A 473 46.14 53.92 18.27
N PHE A 474 46.10 55.11 18.84
CA PHE A 474 47.17 56.11 18.79
C PHE A 474 47.28 56.88 20.10
N THR A 475 48.41 57.56 20.32
CA THR A 475 48.66 58.39 21.50
C THR A 475 48.76 59.87 21.13
N VAL A 476 48.10 60.71 21.92
CA VAL A 476 48.35 62.15 22.00
C VAL A 476 49.07 62.41 23.32
N PRO A 477 50.31 62.95 23.31
CA PRO A 477 51.08 63.18 24.53
C PRO A 477 50.35 64.05 25.56
N PHE A 478 50.60 63.76 26.83
CA PHE A 478 50.20 64.60 27.95
C PHE A 478 51.30 65.59 28.28
N ASP A 479 50.93 66.85 28.48
CA ASP A 479 51.84 67.87 29.02
C ASP A 479 51.82 67.81 30.54
N LEU A 480 53.00 67.67 31.17
CA LEU A 480 53.14 67.65 32.63
C LEU A 480 53.94 68.88 33.11
N CYS A 481 53.33 69.68 33.98
CA CYS A 481 54.01 70.81 34.62
C CYS A 481 54.73 70.39 35.91
N PRO A 482 55.71 71.17 36.39
CA PRO A 482 56.39 70.91 37.65
C PRO A 482 55.40 70.73 38.82
N ASN A 483 55.62 69.72 39.66
CA ASN A 483 54.79 69.32 40.81
C ASN A 483 53.39 68.76 40.47
N GLN A 484 53.04 68.58 39.20
CA GLN A 484 51.84 67.84 38.82
C GLN A 484 52.10 66.33 38.80
N LYS A 485 51.03 65.56 38.92
CA LYS A 485 51.01 64.12 38.69
C LYS A 485 49.91 63.80 37.70
N LEU A 486 50.18 62.92 36.75
CA LEU A 486 49.19 62.38 35.82
C LEU A 486 48.71 61.03 36.36
N GLU A 487 47.41 60.93 36.61
CA GLU A 487 46.78 59.64 36.89
C GLU A 487 46.51 58.91 35.58
N VAL A 488 47.03 57.68 35.49
CA VAL A 488 46.88 56.82 34.32
C VAL A 488 46.24 55.52 34.78
N GLY A 489 45.13 55.17 34.14
CA GLY A 489 44.40 53.93 34.39
C GLY A 489 44.36 53.02 33.15
N VAL A 490 44.37 51.71 33.39
CA VAL A 490 44.02 50.67 32.40
C VAL A 490 42.78 49.91 32.89
N PRO A 491 42.04 49.21 32.01
CA PRO A 491 40.83 48.49 32.40
C PRO A 491 41.03 47.55 33.60
N ALA A 492 40.06 47.53 34.51
CA ALA A 492 40.10 46.69 35.72
C ALA A 492 40.13 45.17 35.43
N THR A 493 39.79 44.76 34.21
CA THR A 493 39.84 43.37 33.74
C THR A 493 41.26 42.85 33.49
N LEU A 494 42.26 43.73 33.44
CA LEU A 494 43.67 43.35 33.31
C LEU A 494 44.26 43.00 34.67
N THR A 495 44.95 41.88 34.75
CA THR A 495 45.56 41.38 36.00
C THR A 495 47.08 41.44 35.92
N ASN A 496 47.74 41.65 37.07
CA ASN A 496 49.20 41.79 37.20
C ASN A 496 49.79 42.86 36.26
N VAL A 497 49.16 44.04 36.22
CA VAL A 497 49.63 45.16 35.40
C VAL A 497 50.97 45.67 35.95
N GLN A 498 52.00 45.64 35.11
CA GLN A 498 53.34 46.18 35.39
C GLN A 498 53.65 47.28 34.39
N TRP A 499 54.10 48.43 34.88
CA TRP A 499 54.42 49.61 34.07
C TRP A 499 55.91 49.77 33.88
N PHE A 500 56.35 50.12 32.68
CA PHE A 500 57.74 50.30 32.30
C PHE A 500 57.93 51.69 31.71
N LYS A 501 59.12 52.27 31.89
CA LYS A 501 59.47 53.61 31.39
C LYS A 501 60.59 53.52 30.38
N ASN A 502 60.46 54.24 29.26
CA ASN A 502 61.46 54.40 28.21
C ASN A 502 62.05 53.07 27.69
N GLY A 503 61.22 52.02 27.59
CA GLY A 503 61.65 50.70 27.13
C GLY A 503 62.53 49.92 28.12
N GLY A 504 62.64 50.35 29.37
CA GLY A 504 63.34 49.61 30.42
C GLY A 504 62.65 48.28 30.74
N THR A 505 63.43 47.31 31.24
CA THR A 505 62.95 45.96 31.62
C THR A 505 62.50 45.87 33.08
N THR A 506 62.73 46.93 33.87
CA THR A 506 62.33 46.99 35.28
C THR A 506 61.04 47.79 35.40
N ALA A 507 60.04 47.21 36.08
CA ALA A 507 58.78 47.90 36.30
C ALA A 507 58.98 49.12 37.20
N VAL A 508 58.50 50.28 36.75
CA VAL A 508 58.53 51.55 37.50
C VAL A 508 57.30 51.72 38.39
N ALA A 509 56.22 50.98 38.12
CA ALA A 509 55.01 50.94 38.94
C ALA A 509 54.21 49.66 38.67
N THR A 510 53.23 49.35 39.52
CA THR A 510 52.33 48.20 39.38
C THR A 510 50.89 48.61 39.70
N GLY A 511 49.92 47.91 39.11
CA GLY A 511 48.50 48.12 39.34
C GLY A 511 47.79 48.79 38.16
N ASN A 512 46.46 48.70 38.16
CA ASN A 512 45.61 49.23 37.09
C ASN A 512 45.56 50.76 37.07
N THR A 513 45.89 51.44 38.17
CA THR A 513 45.96 52.91 38.26
C THR A 513 47.30 53.33 38.85
N VAL A 514 47.98 54.28 38.22
CA VAL A 514 49.30 54.79 38.62
C VAL A 514 49.36 56.32 38.48
N LEU A 515 50.06 56.99 39.40
CA LEU A 515 50.35 58.42 39.33
C LEU A 515 51.78 58.65 38.84
N PHE A 516 51.95 59.10 37.60
CA PHE A 516 53.26 59.47 37.05
C PHE A 516 53.58 60.94 37.30
N SER A 517 54.79 61.22 37.78
CA SER A 517 55.29 62.58 38.04
C SER A 517 56.50 62.97 37.18
N GLU A 518 56.88 62.12 36.23
CA GLU A 518 58.04 62.33 35.38
C GLU A 518 57.66 62.25 33.91
N VAL A 519 58.39 63.00 33.07
CA VAL A 519 58.29 62.86 31.62
C VAL A 519 58.87 61.53 31.16
N GLY A 520 58.32 60.98 30.08
CA GLY A 520 58.78 59.71 29.51
C GLY A 520 57.70 58.98 28.71
N VAL A 521 58.12 57.86 28.13
CA VAL A 521 57.26 56.93 27.41
C VAL A 521 56.96 55.75 28.32
N TYR A 522 55.70 55.58 28.70
CA TYR A 522 55.25 54.54 29.61
C TYR A 522 54.48 53.45 28.86
N THR A 523 54.86 52.20 29.09
CA THR A 523 54.20 51.00 28.56
C THR A 523 53.79 50.09 29.71
N PHE A 524 52.91 49.12 29.47
CA PHE A 524 52.55 48.13 30.49
C PHE A 524 52.42 46.72 29.91
N THR A 525 52.59 45.71 30.77
CA THR A 525 52.28 44.29 30.51
C THR A 525 51.22 43.79 31.49
N ALA A 526 50.41 42.80 31.12
CA ALA A 526 49.45 42.11 31.99
C ALA A 526 49.49 40.58 31.78
N THR A 527 48.97 39.78 32.72
CA THR A 527 49.02 38.30 32.61
C THR A 527 48.08 37.74 31.54
N ASN A 528 47.00 38.45 31.22
CA ASN A 528 46.05 38.07 30.17
C ASN A 528 46.29 38.77 28.83
N GLN A 529 47.24 39.72 28.74
CA GLN A 529 47.63 40.39 27.50
C GLN A 529 49.07 40.93 27.58
N THR A 530 49.87 40.65 26.56
CA THR A 530 51.22 41.22 26.40
C THR A 530 51.18 42.46 25.49
N CYS A 531 51.36 43.65 26.05
CA CYS A 531 51.81 44.83 25.29
C CYS A 531 53.30 45.06 25.61
N PRO A 532 54.19 45.38 24.65
CA PRO A 532 54.01 45.90 23.28
C PRO A 532 54.62 45.00 22.18
N ALA A 533 53.83 44.69 21.15
CA ALA A 533 54.28 44.50 19.76
C ALA A 533 53.12 44.62 18.75
N ASN A 534 51.85 44.45 19.16
CA ASN A 534 50.71 44.56 18.23
C ASN A 534 49.42 45.21 18.78
N GLY A 535 49.38 45.78 20.00
CA GLY A 535 48.07 46.11 20.62
C GLY A 535 47.90 47.34 21.51
N CYS A 536 48.95 47.99 22.05
CA CYS A 536 48.77 49.18 22.89
C CYS A 536 49.75 50.27 22.50
N CYS A 537 49.23 51.50 22.48
CA CYS A 537 50.02 52.69 22.25
C CYS A 537 50.55 53.16 23.59
N PRO A 538 51.82 53.60 23.66
CA PRO A 538 52.41 53.99 24.92
C PRO A 538 51.73 55.24 25.47
N VAL A 539 51.70 55.41 26.79
CA VAL A 539 51.39 56.71 27.39
C VAL A 539 52.64 57.57 27.23
N ILE A 540 52.53 58.72 26.57
CA ILE A 540 53.65 59.64 26.37
C ILE A 540 53.40 60.87 27.22
N ILE A 541 54.35 61.19 28.11
CA ILE A 541 54.33 62.38 28.96
C ILE A 541 55.50 63.28 28.54
N GLU A 542 55.18 64.50 28.14
CA GLU A 542 56.14 65.53 27.72
C GLU A 542 56.16 66.70 28.72
N ALA A 543 57.23 67.50 28.67
CA ALA A 543 57.33 68.67 29.53
C ALA A 543 56.37 69.76 29.06
N GLY A 544 55.49 70.23 29.96
CA GLY A 544 54.58 71.33 29.65
C GLY A 544 55.34 72.64 29.37
N THR A 545 55.07 73.27 28.23
CA THR A 545 55.72 74.52 27.82
C THR A 545 54.94 75.78 28.25
N ASN A 546 53.64 75.64 28.58
CA ASN A 546 52.73 76.72 28.99
C ASN A 546 52.21 76.52 30.43
N CYS A 547 53.11 76.27 31.36
CA CYS A 547 52.77 76.11 32.78
C CYS A 547 52.52 77.46 33.45
N CYS A 548 51.39 78.12 33.14
CA CYS A 548 50.93 79.28 33.90
C CYS A 548 50.39 78.80 35.26
N PRO A 549 50.84 79.37 36.40
CA PRO A 549 50.11 79.24 37.66
C PRO A 549 48.75 79.90 37.49
N VAL A 550 47.66 79.21 37.84
CA VAL A 550 46.29 79.78 37.82
C VAL A 550 46.04 80.83 38.91
N ASP A 551 47.07 81.31 39.60
CA ASP A 551 46.99 82.43 40.54
C ASP A 551 47.94 83.55 40.11
N ILE A 552 47.42 84.53 39.35
CA ILE A 552 47.60 85.99 39.51
C ILE A 552 46.77 86.67 38.40
N CYS A 553 45.48 86.87 38.69
CA CYS A 553 44.72 88.02 38.20
C CYS A 553 44.35 88.84 39.44
N VAL A 554 45.23 89.76 39.87
CA VAL A 554 44.87 90.74 40.90
C VAL A 554 44.50 92.05 40.18
N PRO A 555 43.24 92.51 40.22
CA PRO A 555 42.93 93.86 39.75
C PRO A 555 43.46 94.86 40.80
N PHE A 556 44.56 95.55 40.50
CA PHE A 556 44.97 96.70 41.30
C PHE A 556 44.45 98.00 40.69
N THR A 557 43.90 98.87 41.53
CA THR A 557 43.47 100.22 41.16
C THR A 557 44.56 101.21 41.55
N VAL A 558 45.09 101.96 40.58
CA VAL A 558 46.01 103.07 40.83
C VAL A 558 45.20 104.32 41.21
N LYS A 559 45.28 104.78 42.47
CA LYS A 559 44.80 106.12 42.87
C LYS A 559 45.99 107.07 43.02
N LYS A 560 46.07 108.06 42.13
CA LYS A 560 47.01 109.19 42.20
C LYS A 560 46.56 110.14 43.32
N LYS A 561 47.31 110.24 44.42
CA LYS A 561 47.20 111.35 45.38
C LYS A 561 48.18 112.44 44.99
N ARG A 562 47.70 113.66 44.77
CA ARG A 562 48.54 114.87 44.65
C ARG A 562 48.96 115.29 46.08
N LYS A 563 50.22 115.71 46.24
CA LYS A 563 50.77 116.24 47.49
C LYS A 563 49.96 117.40 48.02
#